data_AF-A0A7V0MHE1-F1
#
_entry.id   AF-A0A7V0MHE1-F1
#
_cell.length_a   1.000
_cell.length_b   1.000
_cell.length_c   1.000
_cell.angle_alpha   90.00
_cell.angle_beta   90.00
_cell.angle_gamma   90.00
#
_symmetry.space_group_name_H-M   'P 1'
#
loop_
_entity.id
_entity.type
_entity.pdbx_description
1 polymer ?
#
loop_
_entity_poly.entity_id
_entity_poly.type
_entity_poly.pdbx_seq_one_letter_code
_entity_poly.pdbx_strand_id
1 'polypeptide(L)'
;STLHPRCGTAFLLIVLVLSIFVFSAFFIYVPQIPTDSVLLKNVYNIFIKILLFVPLAGIAYEIIRFSGKHSDNKLLRWAICPGLWLQKLTTREPDDDQLEVALKALETALEVEKSSSLGETKRKCATNG
;
A
#
# COMPACT_ATOMS: atom_id res chain seq x y z
N SER A 1 16.88 -8.53 5.55
CA SER A 1 15.60 -8.53 6.29
C SER A 1 14.44 -8.78 5.35
N THR A 2 13.82 -9.95 5.47
CA THR A 2 12.68 -10.47 4.67
C THR A 2 11.31 -9.95 5.11
N LEU A 3 11.28 -8.94 5.98
CA LEU A 3 10.09 -8.17 6.32
C LEU A 3 10.46 -6.71 6.15
N HIS A 4 10.02 -6.11 5.05
CA HIS A 4 10.26 -4.71 4.77
C HIS A 4 9.07 -3.91 5.31
N PRO A 5 9.25 -3.07 6.34
CA PRO A 5 8.19 -2.26 6.94
C PRO A 5 7.69 -1.13 6.01
N ARG A 6 7.97 -1.23 4.70
CA ARG A 6 7.57 -0.27 3.66
C ARG A 6 6.73 -0.92 2.55
N CYS A 7 6.14 -2.09 2.81
CA CYS A 7 5.15 -2.65 1.91
C CYS A 7 3.88 -1.80 1.99
N GLY A 8 3.34 -1.35 0.85
CA GLY A 8 2.14 -0.51 0.78
C GLY A 8 0.91 -1.06 1.53
N THR A 9 0.92 -2.32 1.95
CA THR A 9 -0.07 -2.92 2.86
C THR A 9 -0.14 -2.25 4.23
N ALA A 10 1.00 -1.83 4.80
CA ALA A 10 1.01 -1.11 6.07
C ALA A 10 0.42 0.30 5.94
N PHE A 11 0.70 0.99 4.83
CA PHE A 11 0.11 2.28 4.48
C PHE A 11 -1.42 2.18 4.37
N LEU A 12 -1.91 1.22 3.58
CA LEU A 12 -3.34 1.02 3.35
C LEU A 12 -4.09 0.66 4.64
N LEU A 13 -3.49 -0.15 5.51
CA LEU A 13 -4.09 -0.49 6.81
C LEU A 13 -4.20 0.71 7.76
N ILE A 14 -3.15 1.54 7.84
CA ILE A 14 -3.19 2.74 8.68
C ILE A 14 -4.26 3.70 8.18
N VAL A 15 -4.33 3.92 6.86
CA VAL A 15 -5.37 4.76 6.23
C VAL A 15 -6.77 4.20 6.51
N LEU A 16 -6.96 2.89 6.37
CA LEU A 16 -8.24 2.23 6.63
C LEU A 16 -8.69 2.44 8.08
N VAL A 17 -7.84 2.11 9.05
CA VAL A 17 -8.16 2.24 10.47
C VAL A 17 -8.44 3.69 10.83
N LEU A 18 -7.60 4.62 10.37
CA LEU A 18 -7.81 6.06 10.56
C LEU A 18 -9.14 6.52 9.97
N SER A 19 -9.50 6.05 8.77
CA SER A 19 -10.76 6.38 8.12
C SER A 19 -11.96 5.92 8.95
N ILE A 20 -11.92 4.71 9.52
CA ILE A 20 -13.01 4.18 10.36
C ILE A 20 -13.19 5.08 11.58
N PHE A 21 -12.11 5.44 12.28
CA PHE A 21 -12.20 6.32 13.45
C PHE A 21 -12.73 7.72 13.10
N VAL A 22 -12.20 8.32 12.03
CA VAL A 22 -12.62 9.68 11.62
C VAL A 22 -14.06 9.69 11.14
N PHE A 23 -14.46 8.75 10.27
CA PHE A 23 -15.85 8.67 9.81
C PHE A 23 -16.82 8.31 10.94
N SER A 24 -16.43 7.43 11.86
CA SER A 24 -17.25 7.07 13.02
C SER A 24 -17.44 8.27 13.95
N ALA A 25 -16.37 9.01 14.26
CA ALA A 25 -16.47 10.22 15.08
C ALA A 25 -17.31 11.29 14.36
N PHE A 26 -17.04 11.53 13.08
CA PHE A 26 -17.77 12.51 12.28
C PHE A 26 -19.27 12.21 12.24
N PHE A 27 -19.67 10.95 12.08
CA PHE A 27 -21.09 10.56 12.06
C PHE A 27 -21.78 10.74 13.42
N ILE A 28 -21.03 10.67 14.53
CA ILE A 28 -21.54 10.97 15.88
C ILE A 28 -21.76 12.48 16.09
N TYR A 29 -20.84 13.31 15.58
CA TYR A 29 -20.83 14.75 15.84
C TYR A 29 -21.66 15.56 14.85
N VAL A 30 -21.88 15.07 13.63
CA VAL A 30 -22.63 15.79 12.61
C VAL A 30 -24.09 15.35 12.61
N PRO A 31 -25.03 16.24 13.00
CA PRO A 31 -26.45 15.94 12.93
C PRO A 31 -26.84 15.68 11.47
N GLN A 32 -27.54 14.59 11.24
CA GLN A 32 -28.14 14.30 9.94
C GLN A 32 -29.13 15.42 9.59
N ILE A 33 -29.07 15.96 8.37
CA ILE A 33 -30.02 16.99 7.95
C ILE A 33 -31.44 16.42 8.05
N PRO A 34 -32.37 17.10 8.75
CA PRO A 34 -33.78 16.75 8.73
C PRO A 34 -34.38 17.20 7.39
N THR A 35 -34.20 16.37 6.37
CA THR A 35 -34.84 16.58 5.07
C THR A 35 -35.51 15.28 4.67
N ASP A 36 -36.80 15.36 4.32
CA ASP A 36 -37.63 14.21 3.96
C ASP A 36 -37.22 13.59 2.61
N SER A 37 -36.47 14.35 1.81
CA SER A 37 -35.96 13.94 0.50
C SER A 37 -34.71 13.06 0.61
N VAL A 38 -34.88 11.74 0.42
CA VAL A 38 -33.79 10.74 0.43
C VAL A 38 -32.65 11.10 -0.54
N LEU A 39 -32.97 11.67 -1.70
CA LEU A 39 -31.99 12.05 -2.73
C LEU A 39 -31.03 13.15 -2.23
N LEU A 40 -31.56 14.21 -1.62
CA LEU A 40 -30.77 15.33 -1.11
C LEU A 40 -29.85 14.88 0.03
N LYS A 41 -30.36 14.00 0.92
CA LYS A 41 -29.56 13.41 2.00
C LYS A 41 -28.38 12.60 1.48
N ASN A 42 -28.58 11.81 0.41
CA ASN A 42 -27.50 11.01 -0.18
C ASN A 42 -26.42 11.89 -0.84
N VAL A 43 -26.84 12.89 -1.62
CA VAL A 43 -25.90 13.83 -2.27
C VAL A 43 -25.06 14.58 -1.24
N TYR A 44 -25.70 15.06 -0.16
CA TYR A 44 -25.00 15.72 0.94
C TYR A 44 -23.96 14.82 1.62
N ASN A 45 -24.33 13.58 1.94
CA ASN A 45 -23.42 12.62 2.56
C ASN A 45 -22.21 12.29 1.66
N ILE A 46 -22.42 12.15 0.35
CA ILE A 46 -21.34 11.90 -0.60
C ILE A 46 -20.40 13.10 -0.67
N PHE A 47 -20.95 14.31 -0.76
CA PHE A 47 -20.16 15.54 -0.83
C PHE A 47 -19.26 15.70 0.40
N ILE A 48 -19.81 15.47 1.59
CA ILE A 48 -19.04 15.48 2.84
C ILE A 48 -17.93 14.43 2.83
N LYS A 49 -18.22 13.20 2.40
CA LYS A 49 -17.21 12.14 2.38
C LYS A 49 -16.04 12.49 1.47
N ILE A 50 -16.31 13.01 0.28
CA ILE A 50 -15.27 13.43 -0.68
C ILE A 50 -14.45 14.57 -0.08
N LEU A 51 -15.11 15.57 0.51
CA LEU A 51 -14.43 16.70 1.12
C LEU A 51 -13.57 16.27 2.32
N LEU A 52 -14.06 15.35 3.14
CA LEU A 52 -13.37 14.81 4.31
C LEU A 52 -12.21 13.88 3.94
N PHE A 53 -12.27 13.26 2.76
CA PHE A 53 -11.21 12.37 2.28
C PHE A 53 -9.88 13.10 2.02
N VAL A 54 -9.95 14.34 1.53
CA VAL A 54 -8.76 15.18 1.25
C VAL A 54 -7.90 15.44 2.50
N PRO A 55 -8.43 15.97 3.62
CA PRO A 55 -7.65 16.15 4.84
C PRO A 55 -7.28 14.81 5.48
N LEU A 56 -8.12 13.78 5.35
CA LEU A 56 -7.81 12.44 5.85
C LEU A 56 -6.54 11.88 5.21
N ALA A 57 -6.40 12.03 3.89
CA ALA A 57 -5.22 11.60 3.14
C ALA A 57 -3.96 12.38 3.58
N GLY A 58 -4.09 13.68 3.83
CA GLY A 58 -2.99 14.51 4.36
C GLY A 58 -2.53 14.08 5.75
N ILE A 59 -3.48 13.83 6.67
CA ILE A 59 -3.17 13.34 8.02
C ILE A 59 -2.54 11.95 7.95
N ALA A 60 -3.08 11.06 7.13
CA ALA A 60 -2.50 9.74 6.94
C ALA A 60 -1.06 9.83 6.43
N TYR A 61 -0.79 10.68 5.43
CA TYR A 61 0.55 10.90 4.90
C TYR A 61 1.53 11.38 5.98
N GLU A 62 1.14 12.34 6.81
CA GLU A 62 1.99 12.82 7.92
C GLU A 62 2.24 11.73 8.96
N ILE A 63 1.22 10.95 9.32
CA ILE A 63 1.38 9.81 10.23
C ILE A 63 2.35 8.78 9.65
N ILE A 64 2.27 8.49 8.35
CA ILE A 64 3.14 7.53 7.68
C ILE A 64 4.57 8.06 7.57
N ARG A 65 4.74 9.36 7.25
CA ARG A 65 6.05 10.03 7.25
C ARG A 65 6.70 9.99 8.63
N PHE A 66 5.92 10.22 9.68
CA PHE A 66 6.38 10.13 11.06
C PHE A 66 6.72 8.69 11.48
N SER A 67 5.89 7.73 11.08
CA SER A 67 6.10 6.28 11.24
C SER A 67 7.40 5.80 10.59
N GLY A 68 7.69 6.28 9.38
CA GLY A 68 8.96 6.00 8.70
C GLY A 68 10.18 6.53 9.44
N LYS A 69 10.04 7.60 10.23
CA LYS A 69 11.11 8.21 11.03
C LYS A 69 11.24 7.60 12.44
N HIS A 70 10.17 7.02 12.99
CA HIS A 70 10.11 6.35 14.29
C HIS A 70 9.68 4.88 14.17
N SER A 71 10.49 4.09 13.46
CA SER A 71 10.20 2.68 13.15
C SER A 71 10.15 1.75 14.37
N ASP A 72 10.49 2.24 15.57
CA ASP A 72 10.61 1.45 16.80
C ASP A 72 9.40 1.57 17.75
N ASN A 73 8.34 2.31 17.36
CA ASN A 73 7.17 2.48 18.20
C ASN A 73 6.29 1.21 18.26
N LYS A 74 6.09 0.66 19.47
CA LYS A 74 5.31 -0.57 19.72
C LYS A 74 3.86 -0.50 19.23
N LEU A 75 3.23 0.67 19.31
CA LEU A 75 1.86 0.91 18.78
C LEU A 75 1.79 0.69 17.26
N LEU A 76 2.81 1.14 16.55
CA LEU A 76 2.90 1.00 15.09
C LEU A 76 3.13 -0.47 14.71
N ARG A 77 3.99 -1.18 15.47
CA ARG A 77 4.22 -2.62 15.27
C ARG A 77 2.95 -3.45 15.52
N TRP A 78 2.10 -3.05 16.46
CA TRP A 78 0.81 -3.70 16.71
C TRP A 78 -0.20 -3.45 15.56
N ALA A 79 -0.26 -2.22 15.03
CA ALA A 79 -1.09 -1.89 13.87
C ALA A 79 -0.64 -2.58 12.57
N ILE A 80 0.66 -2.89 12.42
CA ILE A 80 1.21 -3.61 11.26
C ILE A 80 1.03 -5.13 11.37
N CYS A 81 0.92 -5.67 12.59
CA CYS A 81 0.73 -7.08 12.87
C CYS A 81 -0.45 -7.76 12.11
N PRO A 82 -1.66 -7.16 12.05
CA PRO A 82 -2.75 -7.74 11.27
C PRO A 82 -2.47 -7.74 9.75
N GLY A 83 -1.66 -6.81 9.25
CA GLY A 83 -1.22 -6.82 7.84
C GLY A 83 -0.26 -7.95 7.51
N LEU A 84 0.60 -8.33 8.45
CA LEU A 84 1.46 -9.51 8.32
C LEU A 84 0.64 -10.79 8.34
N TRP A 85 -0.44 -10.85 9.13
CA TRP A 85 -1.38 -11.97 9.10
C TRP A 85 -2.16 -12.05 7.78
N LEU A 86 -2.57 -10.92 7.23
CA LEU A 86 -3.21 -10.88 5.91
C LEU A 86 -2.23 -11.32 4.82
N GLN A 87 -0.96 -10.89 4.89
CA GLN A 87 0.10 -11.36 4.00
C GLN A 87 0.28 -12.87 4.12
N LYS A 88 0.35 -13.40 5.35
CA LYS A 88 0.49 -14.84 5.62
C LYS A 88 -0.71 -15.66 5.13
N LEU A 89 -1.90 -15.06 5.05
CA LEU A 89 -3.09 -15.66 4.46
C LEU A 89 -3.02 -15.71 2.93
N THR A 90 -2.45 -14.67 2.29
CA THR A 90 -2.26 -14.60 0.83
C THR A 90 -1.01 -15.34 0.32
N THR A 91 0.00 -15.55 1.16
CA THR A 91 1.21 -16.32 0.85
C THR A 91 1.04 -17.74 1.38
N ARG A 92 0.24 -18.54 0.67
CA ARG A 92 0.28 -20.00 0.82
C ARG A 92 1.67 -20.47 0.37
N GLU A 93 2.28 -21.39 1.11
CA GLU A 93 3.59 -21.95 0.74
C GLU A 93 3.47 -22.59 -0.66
N PRO A 94 4.32 -22.18 -1.63
CA PRO A 94 4.23 -22.65 -3.01
C PRO A 94 4.61 -24.12 -3.08
N ASP A 95 3.96 -24.84 -4.01
CA ASP A 95 4.27 -26.25 -4.27
C ASP A 95 5.63 -26.39 -4.96
N ASP A 96 6.24 -27.58 -4.90
CA ASP A 96 7.59 -27.83 -5.42
C ASP A 96 7.70 -27.50 -6.93
N ASP A 97 6.64 -27.76 -7.70
CA ASP A 97 6.56 -27.42 -9.12
C ASP A 97 6.62 -25.90 -9.38
N GLN A 98 6.03 -25.10 -8.48
CA GLN A 98 6.04 -23.64 -8.60
C GLN A 98 7.42 -23.06 -8.30
N LEU A 99 8.19 -23.72 -7.43
CA LEU A 99 9.58 -23.38 -7.14
C LEU A 99 10.50 -23.62 -8.35
N GLU A 100 10.34 -24.76 -9.05
CA GLU A 100 11.13 -25.07 -10.25
C GLU A 100 10.89 -24.03 -11.37
N VAL A 101 9.62 -23.70 -11.64
CA VAL A 101 9.25 -22.69 -12.64
C VAL A 101 9.81 -21.32 -12.27
N ALA A 102 9.74 -20.94 -10.99
CA ALA A 102 10.29 -19.67 -10.51
C ALA A 102 11.81 -19.61 -10.69
N LEU A 103 12.52 -20.70 -10.43
CA LEU A 103 13.97 -20.78 -10.61
C LEU A 103 14.34 -20.63 -12.10
N LYS A 104 13.63 -21.34 -12.98
CA LYS A 104 13.88 -21.27 -14.43
C LYS A 104 13.59 -19.89 -15.01
N ALA A 105 12.52 -19.24 -14.55
CA ALA A 105 12.20 -17.87 -14.94
C ALA A 105 13.27 -16.87 -14.47
N LEU A 106 13.80 -17.04 -13.26
CA LEU A 106 14.85 -16.18 -12.71
C LEU A 106 16.18 -16.34 -13.45
N GLU A 107 16.61 -17.57 -13.74
CA GLU A 107 17.80 -17.84 -14.56
C GLU A 107 17.71 -17.15 -15.92
N THR A 108 16.56 -17.31 -16.59
CA THR A 108 16.31 -16.70 -17.90
C THR A 108 16.36 -15.17 -17.84
N ALA A 109 15.78 -14.56 -16.80
CA ALA A 109 15.82 -13.10 -16.63
C ALA A 109 17.25 -12.58 -16.45
N LEU A 110 18.08 -13.28 -15.66
CA LEU A 110 19.49 -12.93 -15.46
C LEU A 110 20.32 -13.11 -16.72
N GLU A 111 20.04 -14.14 -17.53
CA GLU A 111 20.67 -14.32 -18.83
C GLU A 111 20.31 -13.19 -19.80
N VAL A 112 19.04 -12.76 -19.82
CA VAL A 112 18.59 -11.60 -20.61
C VAL A 112 19.34 -10.34 -20.17
N GLU A 113 19.39 -10.01 -18.87
CA GLU A 113 20.15 -8.85 -18.37
C GLU A 113 21.63 -8.90 -18.74
N LYS A 114 22.26 -10.07 -18.59
CA LYS A 114 23.67 -10.27 -18.95
C LYS A 114 23.88 -10.07 -20.45
N SER A 115 23.04 -10.66 -21.28
CA SER A 115 23.11 -10.49 -22.74
C SER A 115 22.84 -9.05 -23.19
N SER A 116 21.94 -8.33 -22.52
CA SER A 116 21.69 -6.90 -22.72
C SER A 116 22.89 -6.04 -22.35
N SER A 117 23.56 -6.31 -21.22
CA SER A 117 24.78 -5.58 -20.81
C SER A 117 25.98 -5.82 -21.75
N LEU A 118 26.08 -7.03 -22.32
CA LEU A 118 27.06 -7.39 -23.33
C LEU A 118 26.75 -6.71 -24.68
N GLY A 119 25.46 -6.57 -25.03
CA GLY A 119 25.00 -5.86 -26.22
C GLY A 119 25.18 -4.34 -26.16
N GLU A 120 25.02 -3.73 -24.98
CA GLU A 120 25.30 -2.29 -24.77
C GLU A 120 26.80 -1.98 -24.76
N THR A 121 27.63 -2.87 -24.20
CA THR A 121 29.09 -2.74 -24.24
C THR A 121 29.62 -2.86 -25.67
N LYS A 122 29.10 -3.80 -26.47
CA LYS A 122 29.49 -3.96 -27.88
C LYS A 122 29.04 -2.77 -28.75
N ARG A 123 27.87 -2.18 -28.49
CA ARG A 123 27.39 -0.98 -29.19
C ARG A 123 28.23 0.26 -28.87
N LYS A 124 28.56 0.51 -27.60
CA LYS A 124 29.43 1.64 -27.21
C LYS A 124 30.84 1.56 -27.81
N CYS A 125 31.36 0.35 -28.03
CA CYS A 125 32.67 0.17 -28.66
C CYS A 125 32.63 0.32 -30.20
N ALA A 126 31.45 0.16 -30.83
CA ALA A 126 31.28 0.28 -32.28
C ALA A 126 30.90 1.70 -32.75
N THR A 127 30.41 2.58 -31.86
CA THR A 127 29.99 3.95 -32.20
C THR A 127 31.01 5.03 -31.85
N ASN A 128 32.10 4.69 -31.14
CA ASN A 128 33.17 5.62 -30.73
C ASN A 128 34.51 5.35 -31.44
N GLY A 129 34.50 4.64 -32.57
CA GLY A 129 35.67 4.34 -33.40
C GLY A 129 35.61 5.08 -34.72
#